data_AF-A0A1B9N8N2-F1
#
_entry.id   AF-A0A1B9N8N2-F1
#
_cell.length_a   1.000
_cell.length_b   1.000
_cell.length_c   1.000
_cell.angle_alpha   90.00
_cell.angle_beta   90.00
_cell.angle_gamma   90.00
#
_symmetry.space_group_name_H-M   'P 1'
#
loop_
_entity.id
_entity.type
_entity.pdbx_description
1 polymer ?
#
loop_
_entity_poly.entity_id
_entity_poly.type
_entity_poly.pdbx_seq_one_letter_code
_entity_poly.pdbx_strand_id
1 'polypeptide(L)' 'MIYKICGVLNMFFKNLIIYQFDKNSSIERLDNDMLKNMAFTPCGPTDSIKKGFVSPIDNDDVLKLQVQGPHY' A
#
# COMPACT_ATOMS: atom_id res chain seq x y z
N MET A 1 11.98 -30.38 -0.29
CA MET A 1 12.77 -29.26 0.26
C MET A 1 12.38 -28.01 -0.53
N ILE A 2 11.38 -27.27 -0.06
CA ILE A 2 10.86 -26.09 -0.76
C ILE A 2 11.70 -24.91 -0.28
N TYR A 3 12.48 -24.32 -1.17
CA TYR A 3 13.27 -23.15 -0.84
C TYR A 3 12.34 -21.99 -0.51
N LYS A 4 12.36 -21.58 0.76
CA LYS A 4 11.87 -20.29 1.22
C LYS A 4 12.77 -19.23 0.58
N ILE A 5 12.31 -18.64 -0.52
CA ILE A 5 12.92 -17.43 -1.07
C ILE A 5 12.47 -16.29 -0.15
N CYS A 6 13.18 -16.17 0.98
CA CYS A 6 13.23 -14.99 1.81
C CYS A 6 13.97 -13.93 1.00
N GLY A 7 13.26 -12.98 0.42
CA GLY A 7 13.87 -11.94 -0.39
C GLY A 7 12.83 -10.91 -0.76
N VAL A 8 13.04 -9.68 -0.31
CA VAL A 8 12.31 -8.47 -0.69
C VAL A 8 11.99 -8.52 -2.18
N LEU A 9 10.72 -8.79 -2.52
CA LEU A 9 10.23 -8.72 -3.89
C LEU A 9 10.22 -7.23 -4.26
N ASN A 10 11.30 -6.77 -4.90
CA ASN A 10 11.34 -5.45 -5.54
C ASN A 10 10.29 -5.45 -6.66
N MET A 11 9.06 -5.09 -6.32
CA MET A 11 7.95 -5.03 -7.25
C MET A 11 8.11 -3.78 -8.12
N PHE A 12 8.53 -3.96 -9.36
CA PHE A 12 8.53 -2.87 -10.35
C PHE A 12 7.11 -2.62 -10.87
N PHE A 13 6.78 -1.34 -11.10
CA PHE A 13 5.53 -0.97 -11.74
C PHE A 13 5.50 -1.49 -13.19
N LYS A 14 4.48 -2.28 -13.54
CA LYS A 14 4.27 -2.78 -14.91
C LYS A 14 3.63 -1.73 -15.83
N ASN A 15 2.90 -0.79 -15.25
CA ASN A 15 2.18 0.28 -15.94
C ASN A 15 2.26 1.56 -15.10
N LEU A 16 2.14 2.72 -15.75
CA LEU A 16 2.22 4.04 -15.11
C LEU A 16 1.04 4.91 -15.51
N ILE A 17 0.38 5.51 -14.51
CA ILE A 17 -0.62 6.56 -14.68
C ILE A 17 -0.18 7.73 -13.80
N ILE A 18 -0.08 8.93 -14.37
CA ILE A 18 0.44 10.12 -13.70
C ILE A 18 -0.72 11.00 -13.25
N TYR A 19 -0.71 11.40 -11.99
CA TYR A 19 -1.63 12.36 -11.40
C TYR A 19 -0.86 13.54 -10.83
N GLN A 20 -1.32 14.76 -11.11
CA GLN A 20 -0.77 15.97 -10.51
C GLN A 20 -1.65 16.40 -9.33
N PHE A 21 -1.03 16.64 -8.18
CA PHE A 21 -1.71 17.16 -7.01
C PHE A 21 -1.38 18.64 -6.79
N ASP A 22 -2.37 19.41 -6.33
CA ASP A 22 -2.14 20.79 -5.92
C ASP A 22 -1.27 20.87 -4.66
N LYS A 23 -0.58 22.00 -4.48
CA LYS A 23 0.29 22.27 -3.31
C LYS A 23 -0.41 22.13 -1.95
N ASN A 24 -1.73 22.21 -1.90
CA ASN A 24 -2.52 22.07 -0.67
C ASN A 24 -3.15 20.67 -0.51
N SER A 25 -2.78 19.71 -1.37
CA SER A 25 -3.34 18.36 -1.31
C SER A 25 -2.99 17.68 0.03
N SER A 26 -4.00 17.11 0.68
CA SER A 26 -3.88 16.50 2.01
C SER A 26 -3.16 15.14 2.01
N ILE A 27 -2.44 14.79 0.94
CA ILE A 27 -1.79 13.47 0.80
C ILE A 27 -0.71 13.25 1.85
N GLU A 28 -0.01 14.30 2.26
CA GLU A 28 0.98 14.21 3.33
C GLU A 28 0.36 13.80 4.68
N ARG A 29 -0.94 14.06 4.87
CA ARG A 29 -1.69 13.72 6.08
C ARG A 29 -2.16 12.27 6.13
N LEU A 30 -2.03 11.50 5.05
CA LEU A 30 -2.32 10.06 5.06
C LEU A 30 -1.25 9.36 5.88
N ASP A 31 -1.59 8.96 7.10
CA ASP A 31 -0.73 8.15 7.96
C ASP A 31 -1.12 6.66 7.90
N ASN A 32 -0.31 5.82 8.55
CA ASN A 32 -0.52 4.38 8.56
C ASN A 32 -1.81 3.97 9.31
N ASP A 33 -2.19 4.71 10.35
CA ASP A 33 -3.33 4.38 11.20
C ASP A 33 -4.66 4.71 10.50
N MET A 34 -4.71 5.81 9.76
CA MET A 34 -5.81 6.16 8.86
C MET A 34 -5.99 5.09 7.78
N LEU A 35 -4.90 4.58 7.20
CA LEU A 35 -4.97 3.50 6.21
C LEU A 35 -5.47 2.19 6.83
N LYS A 36 -5.11 1.89 8.08
CA LYS A 36 -5.59 0.69 8.79
C LYS A 36 -7.10 0.68 8.98
N ASN A 37 -7.71 1.86 9.19
CA ASN A 37 -9.17 1.99 9.26
C ASN A 37 -9.87 1.70 7.92
N MET A 38 -9.13 1.71 6.82
CA MET A 38 -9.59 1.39 5.47
C MET A 38 -8.93 0.12 4.92
N ALA A 39 -8.39 -0.73 5.81
CA ALA A 39 -7.76 -1.98 5.44
C ALA A 39 -8.75 -2.94 4.77
N PHE A 40 -8.24 -3.78 3.89
CA PHE A 40 -9.04 -4.80 3.24
C PHE A 40 -9.63 -5.77 4.26
N THR A 41 -10.91 -6.10 4.09
CA THR A 41 -11.59 -7.15 4.84
C THR A 41 -12.20 -8.16 3.87
N PRO A 42 -12.19 -9.46 4.19
CA PRO A 42 -12.82 -10.48 3.35
C PRO A 42 -14.30 -10.19 3.07
N CYS A 43 -14.76 -10.58 1.88
CA CYS A 43 -16.17 -10.50 1.53
C CYS A 43 -17.00 -11.43 2.43
N GLY A 44 -18.12 -10.91 2.92
CA GLY A 44 -19.17 -11.71 3.52
C GLY A 44 -20.01 -12.41 2.44
N PRO A 45 -20.93 -13.30 2.85
CA PRO A 45 -21.70 -14.16 1.93
C PRO A 45 -22.56 -13.39 0.91
N THR A 46 -22.93 -12.16 1.22
CA THR A 46 -23.80 -11.31 0.40
C THR A 46 -23.05 -10.17 -0.29
N ASP A 47 -21.76 -10.00 0.00
CA ASP A 47 -20.99 -8.87 -0.51
C ASP A 47 -20.58 -9.14 -1.95
N SER A 48 -20.95 -8.24 -2.87
CA SER A 48 -20.58 -8.40 -4.28
C SER A 48 -19.11 -8.06 -4.55
N ILE A 49 -18.59 -6.98 -3.96
CA ILE A 49 -17.20 -6.52 -4.11
C ILE A 49 -16.78 -5.81 -2.81
N LYS A 50 -15.55 -6.08 -2.34
CA LYS A 50 -14.86 -5.25 -1.33
C LYS A 50 -13.52 -4.76 -1.84
N LYS A 51 -13.11 -3.61 -1.32
CA LYS A 51 -11.81 -2.99 -1.58
C LYS A 51 -11.27 -2.46 -0.26
N GLY A 52 -9.95 -2.40 -0.15
CA GLY A 52 -9.26 -1.80 0.98
C GLY A 52 -7.75 -1.83 0.77
N PHE A 53 -7.03 -1.17 1.66
CA PHE A 53 -5.57 -1.15 1.62
C PHE A 53 -4.99 -2.48 2.12
N VAL A 54 -3.85 -2.86 1.57
CA VAL A 54 -3.06 -4.03 1.96
C VAL A 54 -1.59 -3.61 2.09
N SER A 55 -0.83 -4.36 2.88
CA SER A 55 0.59 -4.07 3.05
C SER A 55 1.34 -4.23 1.72
N PRO A 56 2.20 -3.27 1.32
CA PRO A 56 3.06 -3.41 0.16
C PRO A 56 4.27 -4.32 0.44
N ILE A 57 4.46 -4.79 1.68
CA ILE A 57 5.55 -5.66 2.11
C ILE A 57 5.00 -6.85 2.91
N ASP A 58 5.87 -7.80 3.27
CA ASP A 58 5.51 -8.93 4.14
C ASP A 58 5.43 -8.50 5.62
N ASN A 59 4.57 -7.51 5.90
CA ASN A 59 4.26 -7.01 7.22
C ASN A 59 2.88 -6.34 7.22
N ASP A 60 1.87 -7.06 7.71
CA ASP A 60 0.46 -6.63 7.71
C ASP A 60 0.20 -5.33 8.49
N ASP A 61 1.09 -4.96 9.40
CA ASP A 61 0.96 -3.73 10.18
C ASP A 61 1.43 -2.46 9.45
N VAL A 62 2.11 -2.60 8.32
CA VAL A 62 2.69 -1.48 7.57
C VAL A 62 1.97 -1.29 6.24
N LEU A 63 1.03 -0.34 6.17
CA LEU A 63 0.29 0.01 4.96
C LEU A 63 0.89 1.21 4.21
N LYS A 64 1.77 1.99 4.85
CA LYS A 64 2.52 3.10 4.21
C LYS A 64 4.02 2.90 4.38
N LEU A 65 4.75 2.85 3.26
CA LEU A 65 6.21 2.89 3.27
C LEU A 65 6.69 4.34 3.28
N GLN A 66 7.55 4.68 4.24
CA GLN A 66 8.32 5.92 4.18
C GLN A 66 9.60 5.65 3.39
N VAL A 67 9.61 6.05 2.12
CA VAL A 67 10.82 6.02 1.30
C VAL A 67 11.43 7.41 1.35
N GLN A 68 12.63 7.54 1.91
CA GLN A 68 13.37 8.81 1.84
C GLN A 68 13.66 9.09 0.36
N GLY A 69 13.12 10.19 -0.16
CA GLY A 69 13.53 10.69 -1.48
C GLY A 69 15.00 11.11 -1.42
N PRO A 70 15.74 11.05 -2.55
CA PRO A 70 17.08 11.59 -2.56
C PRO A 70 17.02 13.10 -2.26
N HIS A 71 17.66 13.49 -1.16
CA HIS A 71 17.99 14.89 -0.89
C HIS A 71 18.93 15.36 -2.00
N TYR A 72 18.40 16.17 -2.92
CA TYR A 72 19.19 16.97 -3.88
C TYR A 72 18.99 18.45 -3.56
#